data_AF-A0A969CZ37-F1
#
_entry.id   AF-A0A969CZ37-F1
#
_cell.length_a   1.000
_cell.length_b   1.000
_cell.length_c   1.000
_cell.angle_alpha   90.00
_cell.angle_beta   90.00
_cell.angle_gamma   90.00
#
_symmetry.space_group_name_H-M   'P 1'
#
loop_
_entity.id
_entity.type
_entity.pdbx_description
1 polymer ?
#
loop_
_entity_poly.entity_id
_entity_poly.type
_entity_poly.pdbx_seq_one_letter_code
_entity_poly.pdbx_strand_id
1 'polypeptide(L)'
;MQMNAFIDAHTGEVIDQFNGIHTLSQASGPGGNAKVARTWNAQLDVEPSGTLFKMDTARLRTTNMRNGTSGQGTIVTGPLNPIGDAAINDAHGFSEAVANMLSGWQGENSINGAGFKLISRVHYSSNYENAFWDGTQMMYGDGASTFYPLSGSADVAGHEINHGYTTFHSNLTYSGQSGGLNESFSDIAGEVTEAYIANRAPDMLVGRDIFRSATGALRYMCNPPQDGRSIDNLANYRTGLDVHYSSGISNKAFCRTVARFATGSATGAPTRAATQRASRAWYVANKQIWTASTTFTQAARACTTPPSRSVSPRPSWRPSRRRGRTSA
;
A
#
# COMPACT_ATOMS: atom_id res chain seq x y z
N MET A 1 -9.68 -10.74 13.57
CA MET A 1 -10.37 -10.08 12.45
C MET A 1 -10.97 -11.18 11.60
N GLN A 2 -12.27 -11.15 11.34
CA GLN A 2 -12.92 -12.19 10.56
C GLN A 2 -13.66 -11.49 9.41
N MET A 3 -13.10 -11.61 8.21
CA MET A 3 -13.78 -11.28 6.98
C MET A 3 -14.76 -12.41 6.74
N ASN A 4 -16.06 -12.11 6.80
CA ASN A 4 -17.09 -13.10 6.59
C ASN A 4 -17.46 -13.05 5.11
N ALA A 5 -17.04 -14.06 4.37
CA ALA A 5 -17.42 -14.27 2.99
C ALA A 5 -18.39 -15.45 2.94
N PHE A 6 -19.48 -15.30 2.21
CA PHE A 6 -20.24 -16.43 1.73
C PHE A 6 -19.49 -16.98 0.51
N ILE A 7 -19.00 -18.21 0.64
CA ILE A 7 -18.25 -18.89 -0.42
C ILE A 7 -19.15 -20.00 -0.96
N ASP A 8 -19.29 -20.08 -2.28
CA ASP A 8 -19.90 -21.22 -2.93
C ASP A 8 -19.05 -22.47 -2.63
N ALA A 9 -19.66 -23.44 -1.96
CA ALA A 9 -18.95 -24.62 -1.48
C ALA A 9 -18.43 -25.54 -2.61
N HIS A 10 -18.91 -25.36 -3.85
CA HIS A 10 -18.56 -26.17 -5.00
C HIS A 10 -17.56 -25.48 -5.93
N THR A 11 -17.67 -24.16 -6.12
CA THR A 11 -16.81 -23.41 -7.05
C THR A 11 -15.68 -22.67 -6.33
N GLY A 12 -15.78 -22.46 -5.01
CA GLY A 12 -14.86 -21.61 -4.25
C GLY A 12 -14.99 -20.13 -4.59
N GLU A 13 -16.02 -19.76 -5.34
CA GLU A 13 -16.32 -18.38 -5.71
C GLU A 13 -16.93 -17.65 -4.51
N VAL A 14 -16.55 -16.39 -4.35
CA VAL A 14 -17.11 -15.53 -3.31
C VAL A 14 -18.47 -15.05 -3.81
N ILE A 15 -19.54 -15.53 -3.18
CA ILE A 15 -20.92 -15.14 -3.48
C ILE A 15 -21.22 -13.76 -2.90
N ASP A 16 -20.72 -13.47 -1.70
CA ASP A 16 -20.93 -12.20 -1.01
C ASP A 16 -19.85 -11.99 0.07
N GLN A 17 -19.53 -10.74 0.40
CA GLN A 17 -18.60 -10.40 1.50
C GLN A 17 -19.19 -9.28 2.34
N PHE A 18 -19.15 -9.45 3.66
CA PHE A 18 -19.43 -8.36 4.58
C PHE A 18 -18.40 -8.27 5.70
N ASN A 19 -18.04 -7.03 6.04
CA ASN A 19 -17.20 -6.71 7.18
C ASN A 19 -18.04 -6.79 8.46
N GLY A 20 -17.71 -7.75 9.34
CA GLY A 20 -18.42 -8.03 10.59
C GLY A 20 -18.24 -7.00 11.71
N ILE A 21 -18.12 -5.70 11.42
CA ILE A 21 -18.23 -4.62 12.41
C ILE A 21 -19.33 -3.66 11.98
N HIS A 22 -20.55 -3.93 12.45
CA HIS A 22 -21.72 -3.06 12.32
C HIS A 22 -21.54 -1.75 13.12
N THR A 23 -20.83 -0.77 12.57
CA THR A 23 -20.96 0.66 12.97
C THR A 23 -20.71 1.66 11.84
N LEU A 24 -19.98 1.26 10.79
CA LEU A 24 -19.67 2.16 9.67
C LEU A 24 -20.73 2.03 8.58
N SER A 25 -21.11 3.17 7.99
CA SER A 25 -21.96 3.17 6.79
C SER A 25 -21.08 3.04 5.55
N GLN A 26 -21.61 2.43 4.51
CA GLN A 26 -20.88 2.22 3.25
C GLN A 26 -21.42 3.18 2.19
N ALA A 27 -20.60 4.13 1.77
CA ALA A 27 -20.94 5.02 0.68
C ALA A 27 -20.54 4.44 -0.69
N SER A 28 -21.15 5.01 -1.71
CA SER A 28 -20.94 4.77 -3.12
C SER A 28 -20.47 6.06 -3.79
N GLY A 29 -19.84 5.95 -4.95
CA GLY A 29 -19.46 7.10 -5.74
C GLY A 29 -18.65 6.74 -6.98
N PRO A 30 -18.36 7.74 -7.84
CA PRO A 30 -17.49 7.52 -8.99
C PRO A 30 -16.08 7.12 -8.54
N GLY A 31 -15.34 6.44 -9.41
CA GLY A 31 -13.93 6.12 -9.23
C GLY A 31 -13.23 5.99 -10.59
N GLY A 32 -11.92 5.77 -10.56
CA GLY A 32 -11.12 5.52 -11.76
C GLY A 32 -10.88 6.77 -12.60
N ASN A 33 -10.50 6.55 -13.85
CA ASN A 33 -10.14 7.58 -14.81
C ASN A 33 -10.46 7.14 -16.25
N ALA A 34 -10.04 7.92 -17.24
CA ALA A 34 -10.34 7.63 -18.65
C ALA A 34 -9.66 6.35 -19.20
N LYS A 35 -8.60 5.84 -18.56
CA LYS A 35 -7.94 4.58 -18.90
C LYS A 35 -8.57 3.39 -18.19
N VAL A 36 -8.94 3.55 -16.92
CA VAL A 36 -9.54 2.50 -16.09
C VAL A 36 -10.79 3.04 -15.41
N ALA A 37 -11.96 2.62 -15.91
CA ALA A 37 -13.24 2.98 -15.31
C ALA A 37 -13.44 2.23 -13.98
N ARG A 38 -13.97 2.92 -12.97
CA ARG A 38 -14.36 2.32 -11.68
C ARG A 38 -15.62 2.98 -11.15
N THR A 39 -16.37 2.24 -10.34
CA THR A 39 -17.44 2.78 -9.52
C THR A 39 -17.41 2.05 -8.19
N TRP A 40 -17.49 2.79 -7.10
CA TRP A 40 -17.56 2.24 -5.75
C TRP A 40 -19.03 2.05 -5.39
N ASN A 41 -19.42 0.82 -5.07
CA ASN A 41 -20.81 0.44 -4.81
C ASN A 41 -20.94 -0.04 -3.36
N ALA A 42 -21.20 0.88 -2.43
CA ALA A 42 -21.25 0.61 -0.99
C ALA A 42 -19.95 -0.05 -0.48
N GLN A 43 -18.82 0.60 -0.79
CA GLN A 43 -17.47 0.09 -0.55
C GLN A 43 -16.55 1.19 0.01
N LEU A 44 -17.12 2.25 0.57
CA LEU A 44 -16.39 3.38 1.13
C LEU A 44 -16.83 3.56 2.59
N ASP A 45 -15.95 3.16 3.52
CA ASP A 45 -16.12 3.31 4.97
C ASP A 45 -16.35 4.78 5.40
N VAL A 46 -17.59 5.13 5.78
CA VAL A 46 -17.92 6.48 6.26
C VAL A 46 -18.62 6.47 7.61
N GLU A 47 -18.51 7.60 8.33
CA GLU A 47 -19.22 7.84 9.59
C GLU A 47 -20.33 8.90 9.42
N PRO A 48 -21.44 8.80 10.17
CA PRO A 48 -22.46 9.85 10.19
C PRO A 48 -21.90 11.22 10.60
N SER A 49 -22.42 12.27 9.96
CA SER A 49 -22.06 13.68 10.20
C SER A 49 -23.29 14.56 9.97
N GLY A 50 -24.11 14.74 11.02
CA GLY A 50 -25.41 15.40 10.90
C GLY A 50 -26.36 14.57 10.03
N THR A 51 -26.89 15.17 8.96
CA THR A 51 -27.73 14.50 7.96
C THR A 51 -26.92 13.85 6.83
N LEU A 52 -25.60 13.99 6.84
CA LEU A 52 -24.67 13.48 5.83
C LEU A 52 -23.71 12.46 6.45
N PHE A 53 -22.72 12.05 5.66
CA PHE A 53 -21.64 11.15 6.04
C PHE A 53 -20.29 11.78 5.71
N LYS A 54 -19.26 11.44 6.48
CA LYS A 54 -17.90 11.95 6.31
C LYS A 54 -16.90 10.81 6.10
N MET A 55 -15.90 11.04 5.26
CA MET A 55 -14.73 10.19 5.08
C MET A 55 -13.72 10.41 6.23
N ASP A 56 -14.17 10.21 7.45
CA ASP A 56 -13.38 10.36 8.67
C ASP A 56 -13.86 9.34 9.70
N THR A 57 -13.28 8.14 9.65
CA THR A 57 -13.58 7.02 10.53
C THR A 57 -12.48 6.83 11.57
N ALA A 58 -12.62 5.88 12.49
CA ALA A 58 -11.52 5.49 13.37
C ALA A 58 -10.26 5.01 12.61
N ARG A 59 -10.41 4.44 11.42
CA ARG A 59 -9.32 3.80 10.64
C ARG A 59 -8.77 4.69 9.53
N LEU A 60 -9.63 5.52 8.93
CA LEU A 60 -9.34 6.23 7.68
C LEU A 60 -9.75 7.70 7.78
N ARG A 61 -9.05 8.57 7.06
CA ARG A 61 -9.49 9.94 6.79
C ARG A 61 -9.08 10.36 5.39
N THR A 62 -10.01 10.94 4.63
CA THR A 62 -9.71 11.54 3.34
C THR A 62 -10.08 13.02 3.34
N THR A 63 -9.15 13.87 2.90
CA THR A 63 -9.38 15.31 2.76
C THR A 63 -9.11 15.79 1.35
N ASN A 64 -9.90 16.79 0.92
CA ASN A 64 -9.70 17.51 -0.32
C ASN A 64 -8.81 18.74 -0.04
N MET A 65 -7.64 18.78 -0.66
CA MET A 65 -6.67 19.86 -0.54
C MET A 65 -7.01 21.07 -1.42
N ARG A 66 -7.92 20.92 -2.39
CA ARG A 66 -8.36 21.98 -3.33
C ARG A 66 -7.18 22.70 -3.98
N ASN A 67 -6.20 21.94 -4.45
CA ASN A 67 -4.94 22.39 -5.05
C ASN A 67 -4.01 23.16 -4.08
N GLY A 68 -4.29 23.11 -2.79
CA GLY A 68 -3.39 23.62 -1.75
C GLY A 68 -2.17 22.73 -1.53
N THR A 69 -1.11 23.32 -1.02
CA THR A 69 0.16 22.64 -0.68
C THR A 69 0.44 22.58 0.82
N SER A 70 -0.43 23.17 1.64
CA SER A 70 -0.30 23.25 3.09
C SER A 70 -1.66 23.17 3.78
N GLY A 71 -1.67 23.11 5.12
CA GLY A 71 -2.89 22.91 5.90
C GLY A 71 -3.33 21.44 5.95
N GLN A 72 -4.56 21.17 6.39
CA GLN A 72 -5.09 19.81 6.56
C GLN A 72 -6.07 19.41 5.44
N GLY A 73 -6.39 20.33 4.52
CA GLY A 73 -7.51 20.17 3.59
C GLY A 73 -8.86 20.19 4.30
N THR A 74 -9.93 19.90 3.56
CA THR A 74 -11.30 19.78 4.10
C THR A 74 -11.72 18.31 4.12
N ILE A 75 -12.24 17.81 5.25
CA ILE A 75 -12.81 16.47 5.34
C ILE A 75 -13.96 16.34 4.33
N VAL A 76 -13.92 15.30 3.52
CA VAL A 76 -14.95 15.05 2.51
C VAL A 76 -16.23 14.60 3.23
N THR A 77 -17.33 15.30 2.95
CA THR A 77 -18.66 15.03 3.52
C THR A 77 -19.69 15.03 2.40
N GLY A 78 -20.65 14.11 2.41
CA GLY A 78 -21.69 13.99 1.39
C GLY A 78 -22.76 12.94 1.73
N PRO A 79 -23.75 12.72 0.85
CA PRO A 79 -24.71 11.63 1.00
C PRO A 79 -24.02 10.27 0.76
N LEU A 80 -24.71 9.15 1.04
CA LEU A 80 -24.15 7.82 0.76
C LEU A 80 -24.00 7.51 -0.72
N ASN A 81 -24.73 8.18 -1.63
CA ASN A 81 -24.64 7.88 -3.05
C ASN A 81 -24.99 9.11 -3.93
N PRO A 82 -24.03 9.72 -4.64
CA PRO A 82 -22.59 9.55 -4.51
C PRO A 82 -21.98 10.43 -3.40
N ILE A 83 -20.90 9.96 -2.77
CA ILE A 83 -19.97 10.81 -2.03
C ILE A 83 -18.78 11.19 -2.92
N GLY A 84 -18.16 12.35 -2.65
CA GLY A 84 -16.86 12.74 -3.20
C GLY A 84 -16.79 12.79 -4.74
N ASP A 85 -15.57 12.89 -5.26
CA ASP A 85 -15.26 12.67 -6.66
C ASP A 85 -14.41 11.39 -6.84
N ALA A 86 -14.07 11.06 -8.08
CA ALA A 86 -13.35 9.82 -8.40
C ALA A 86 -12.00 9.70 -7.68
N ALA A 87 -11.18 10.75 -7.68
CA ALA A 87 -9.85 10.70 -7.09
C ALA A 87 -9.92 10.58 -5.56
N ILE A 88 -10.87 11.26 -4.93
CA ILE A 88 -11.16 11.19 -3.49
C ILE A 88 -11.62 9.79 -3.10
N ASN A 89 -12.60 9.25 -3.83
CA ASN A 89 -13.18 7.94 -3.53
C ASN A 89 -12.16 6.82 -3.73
N ASP A 90 -11.34 6.91 -4.78
CA ASP A 90 -10.24 5.97 -5.01
C ASP A 90 -9.22 5.98 -3.86
N ALA A 91 -8.77 7.17 -3.44
CA ALA A 91 -7.84 7.29 -2.31
C ALA A 91 -8.42 6.66 -1.04
N HIS A 92 -9.71 6.89 -0.80
CA HIS A 92 -10.41 6.38 0.38
C HIS A 92 -10.57 4.85 0.35
N GLY A 93 -11.16 4.32 -0.73
CA GLY A 93 -11.40 2.88 -0.89
C GLY A 93 -10.10 2.07 -0.93
N PHE A 94 -9.04 2.59 -1.55
CA PHE A 94 -7.74 1.93 -1.53
C PHE A 94 -7.04 1.99 -0.18
N SER A 95 -7.22 3.07 0.59
CA SER A 95 -6.72 3.10 1.98
C SER A 95 -7.40 2.01 2.82
N GLU A 96 -8.71 1.81 2.63
CA GLU A 96 -9.43 0.70 3.26
C GLU A 96 -8.89 -0.67 2.80
N ALA A 97 -8.67 -0.84 1.50
CA ALA A 97 -8.13 -2.07 0.93
C ALA A 97 -6.75 -2.42 1.51
N VAL A 98 -5.85 -1.45 1.67
CA VAL A 98 -4.54 -1.67 2.32
C VAL A 98 -4.73 -2.08 3.78
N ALA A 99 -5.58 -1.39 4.53
CA ALA A 99 -5.83 -1.73 5.93
C ALA A 99 -6.42 -3.14 6.09
N ASN A 100 -7.33 -3.53 5.20
CA ASN A 100 -7.93 -4.87 5.16
C ASN A 100 -6.91 -5.93 4.72
N MET A 101 -6.08 -5.66 3.73
CA MET A 101 -5.00 -6.54 3.26
C MET A 101 -3.96 -6.79 4.36
N LEU A 102 -3.48 -5.73 5.03
CA LEU A 102 -2.52 -5.86 6.12
C LEU A 102 -3.06 -6.76 7.24
N SER A 103 -4.32 -6.62 7.60
CA SER A 103 -4.87 -7.44 8.68
C SER A 103 -5.26 -8.85 8.22
N GLY A 104 -5.88 -8.98 7.06
CA GLY A 104 -6.35 -10.27 6.53
C GLY A 104 -5.24 -11.17 6.01
N TRP A 105 -4.22 -10.62 5.36
CA TRP A 105 -3.11 -11.41 4.77
C TRP A 105 -1.84 -11.36 5.60
N GLN A 106 -1.54 -10.22 6.25
CA GLN A 106 -0.29 -10.06 7.01
C GLN A 106 -0.49 -10.18 8.53
N GLY A 107 -1.74 -10.21 9.02
CA GLY A 107 -2.02 -10.26 10.46
C GLY A 107 -1.59 -8.99 11.20
N GLU A 108 -1.49 -7.86 10.49
CA GLU A 108 -1.06 -6.57 11.03
C GLU A 108 -2.24 -5.63 11.24
N ASN A 109 -2.31 -4.98 12.40
CA ASN A 109 -3.31 -3.94 12.66
C ASN A 109 -2.79 -2.60 12.11
N SER A 110 -3.05 -2.31 10.83
CA SER A 110 -2.52 -1.15 10.11
C SER A 110 -0.97 -1.12 10.03
N ILE A 111 -0.42 -0.05 9.47
CA ILE A 111 1.00 0.07 9.09
C ILE A 111 2.00 0.04 10.26
N ASN A 112 1.53 0.27 11.49
CA ASN A 112 2.36 0.22 12.70
C ASN A 112 2.07 -1.01 13.58
N GLY A 113 1.18 -1.91 13.15
CA GLY A 113 0.71 -3.05 13.94
C GLY A 113 -0.14 -2.67 15.18
N ALA A 114 -0.53 -1.40 15.32
CA ALA A 114 -1.25 -0.86 16.48
C ALA A 114 -2.43 0.07 16.10
N GLY A 115 -2.96 -0.07 14.89
CA GLY A 115 -4.18 0.62 14.44
C GLY A 115 -3.95 2.07 14.00
N PHE A 116 -2.78 2.37 13.40
CA PHE A 116 -2.52 3.68 12.80
C PHE A 116 -3.65 4.10 11.84
N LYS A 117 -4.15 5.33 12.01
CA LYS A 117 -5.17 5.90 11.14
C LYS A 117 -4.56 6.36 9.83
N LEU A 118 -5.01 5.79 8.71
CA LEU A 118 -4.52 6.15 7.38
C LEU A 118 -5.16 7.46 6.93
N ILE A 119 -4.34 8.47 6.62
CA ILE A 119 -4.79 9.80 6.21
C ILE A 119 -4.38 10.03 4.77
N SER A 120 -5.35 10.24 3.88
CA SER A 120 -5.17 10.52 2.45
C SER A 120 -5.56 11.95 2.13
N ARG A 121 -4.67 12.68 1.47
CA ARG A 121 -4.89 14.06 1.02
C ARG A 121 -4.86 14.10 -0.49
N VAL A 122 -5.98 14.48 -1.10
CA VAL A 122 -6.21 14.41 -2.55
C VAL A 122 -6.35 15.83 -3.11
N HIS A 123 -6.08 16.01 -4.41
CA HIS A 123 -5.98 17.31 -5.08
C HIS A 123 -4.87 18.18 -4.49
N TYR A 124 -3.72 17.57 -4.22
CA TYR A 124 -2.54 18.28 -3.72
C TYR A 124 -1.87 19.06 -4.86
N SER A 125 -1.66 20.37 -4.65
CA SER A 125 -1.05 21.27 -5.63
C SER A 125 -1.80 21.31 -6.98
N SER A 126 -1.21 21.96 -8.00
CA SER A 126 -1.76 22.04 -9.37
C SER A 126 -0.81 21.36 -10.35
N ASN A 127 -1.35 20.54 -11.25
CA ASN A 127 -0.59 19.78 -12.25
C ASN A 127 0.57 18.96 -11.61
N TYR A 128 0.36 18.46 -10.40
CA TYR A 128 1.39 17.78 -9.63
C TYR A 128 1.45 16.31 -9.99
N GLU A 129 2.53 15.92 -10.67
CA GLU A 129 2.75 14.58 -11.21
C GLU A 129 3.47 13.67 -10.21
N ASN A 130 3.06 13.73 -8.94
CA ASN A 130 3.67 12.93 -7.90
C ASN A 130 2.71 12.62 -6.74
N ALA A 131 3.01 11.54 -6.04
CA ALA A 131 2.39 11.14 -4.78
C ALA A 131 3.51 10.85 -3.79
N PHE A 132 3.23 10.97 -2.50
CA PHE A 132 4.23 10.69 -1.48
C PHE A 132 3.61 10.43 -0.10
N TRP A 133 4.30 9.63 0.69
CA TRP A 133 4.18 9.56 2.14
C TRP A 133 5.10 10.59 2.83
N ASP A 134 4.55 11.41 3.73
CA ASP A 134 5.31 12.46 4.42
C ASP A 134 5.83 12.07 5.82
N GLY A 135 5.63 10.82 6.23
CA GLY A 135 5.88 10.34 7.60
C GLY A 135 4.62 10.22 8.46
N THR A 136 3.52 10.84 8.04
CA THR A 136 2.25 10.83 8.79
C THR A 136 1.01 10.60 7.93
N GLN A 137 1.06 10.95 6.64
CA GLN A 137 -0.07 10.87 5.71
C GLN A 137 0.39 10.74 4.26
N MET A 138 -0.54 10.36 3.39
CA MET A 138 -0.33 10.29 1.94
C MET A 138 -0.84 11.56 1.27
N MET A 139 -0.11 12.01 0.26
CA MET A 139 -0.45 13.13 -0.61
C MET A 139 -0.54 12.65 -2.04
N TYR A 140 -1.63 13.01 -2.73
CA TYR A 140 -1.85 12.63 -4.13
C TYR A 140 -2.11 13.88 -4.98
N GLY A 141 -1.24 14.08 -5.96
CA GLY A 141 -1.48 15.06 -7.03
C GLY A 141 -2.47 14.55 -8.07
N ASP A 142 -3.02 15.49 -8.84
CA ASP A 142 -3.99 15.19 -9.89
C ASP A 142 -3.35 14.77 -11.22
N GLY A 143 -2.01 14.70 -11.27
CA GLY A 143 -1.27 14.47 -12.51
C GLY A 143 -1.40 15.65 -13.49
N ALA A 144 -0.81 15.49 -14.67
CA ALA A 144 -0.89 16.45 -15.76
C ALA A 144 -0.76 15.74 -17.11
N SER A 145 0.41 15.82 -17.75
CA SER A 145 0.68 15.25 -19.08
C SER A 145 1.05 13.77 -19.06
N THR A 146 1.62 13.29 -17.97
CA THR A 146 2.15 11.92 -17.83
C THR A 146 1.14 11.04 -17.11
N PHE A 147 0.50 11.59 -16.08
CA PHE A 147 -0.38 10.82 -15.21
C PHE A 147 -1.82 11.37 -15.16
N TYR A 148 -2.76 10.46 -14.95
CA TYR A 148 -4.07 10.74 -14.32
C TYR A 148 -3.87 11.00 -12.80
N PRO A 149 -4.92 11.37 -12.04
CA PRO A 149 -4.80 11.53 -10.59
C PRO A 149 -4.17 10.29 -9.94
N LEU A 150 -3.11 10.50 -9.15
CA LEU A 150 -2.25 9.42 -8.70
C LEU A 150 -2.91 8.51 -7.67
N SER A 151 -3.97 8.97 -7.00
CA SER A 151 -4.81 8.12 -6.15
C SER A 151 -5.65 7.11 -6.93
N GLY A 152 -5.77 7.25 -8.26
CA GLY A 152 -6.61 6.39 -9.10
C GLY A 152 -6.13 4.94 -9.26
N SER A 153 -4.92 4.64 -8.76
CA SER A 153 -4.26 3.33 -8.86
C SER A 153 -4.16 2.65 -7.50
N ALA A 154 -4.59 1.38 -7.42
CA ALA A 154 -4.52 0.59 -6.19
C ALA A 154 -3.06 0.38 -5.75
N ASP A 155 -2.18 0.16 -6.73
CA ASP A 155 -0.76 -0.07 -6.50
C ASP A 155 -0.02 1.19 -6.03
N VAL A 156 -0.33 2.38 -6.55
CA VAL A 156 0.25 3.66 -6.12
C VAL A 156 -0.22 4.01 -4.70
N ALA A 157 -1.52 3.88 -4.42
CA ALA A 157 -2.02 4.08 -3.05
C ALA A 157 -1.40 3.07 -2.07
N GLY A 158 -1.31 1.80 -2.48
CA GLY A 158 -0.64 0.74 -1.73
C GLY A 158 0.84 1.03 -1.48
N HIS A 159 1.55 1.54 -2.49
CA HIS A 159 2.95 1.94 -2.44
C HIS A 159 3.16 3.04 -1.39
N GLU A 160 2.44 4.15 -1.49
CA GLU A 160 2.61 5.28 -0.57
C GLU A 160 2.29 4.90 0.88
N ILE A 161 1.20 4.15 1.11
CA ILE A 161 0.85 3.70 2.46
C ILE A 161 1.93 2.79 3.05
N ASN A 162 2.59 1.96 2.22
CA ASN A 162 3.59 1.00 2.70
C ASN A 162 5.01 1.60 2.87
N HIS A 163 5.28 2.81 2.39
CA HIS A 163 6.38 3.61 2.96
C HIS A 163 6.17 3.84 4.46
N GLY A 164 4.92 4.08 4.87
CA GLY A 164 4.54 4.13 6.28
C GLY A 164 4.83 2.83 7.02
N TYR A 165 4.52 1.66 6.42
CA TYR A 165 4.87 0.37 6.99
C TYR A 165 6.38 0.25 7.21
N THR A 166 7.20 0.58 6.21
CA THR A 166 8.65 0.60 6.34
C THR A 166 9.12 1.57 7.42
N THR A 167 8.51 2.75 7.53
CA THR A 167 8.83 3.77 8.55
C THR A 167 8.66 3.23 9.97
N PHE A 168 7.57 2.52 10.26
CA PHE A 168 7.29 1.99 11.59
C PHE A 168 8.05 0.70 11.94
N HIS A 169 8.72 0.09 10.96
CA HIS A 169 9.37 -1.20 11.11
C HIS A 169 10.88 -1.12 10.89
N SER A 170 11.39 -1.60 9.75
CA SER A 170 12.83 -1.63 9.46
C SER A 170 13.47 -0.24 9.39
N ASN A 171 12.66 0.79 9.12
CA ASN A 171 13.09 2.17 8.91
C ASN A 171 14.24 2.26 7.88
N LEU A 172 14.11 1.52 6.77
CA LEU A 172 15.07 1.54 5.66
C LEU A 172 15.38 2.97 5.25
N THR A 173 16.64 3.36 5.39
CA THR A 173 17.11 4.69 5.00
C THR A 173 16.88 4.88 3.51
N TYR A 174 16.24 5.97 3.12
CA TYR A 174 15.85 6.28 1.75
C TYR A 174 17.04 6.76 0.90
N SER A 175 18.09 5.94 0.85
CA SER A 175 19.32 6.19 0.12
C SER A 175 20.06 4.87 -0.12
N GLY A 176 20.87 4.82 -1.18
CA GLY A 176 21.68 3.65 -1.49
C GLY A 176 20.84 2.39 -1.70
N GLN A 177 21.36 1.23 -1.26
CA GLN A 177 20.66 -0.05 -1.41
C GLN A 177 19.42 -0.16 -0.51
N SER A 178 19.47 0.41 0.71
CA SER A 178 18.31 0.42 1.61
C SER A 178 17.16 1.24 1.03
N GLY A 179 17.47 2.33 0.32
CA GLY A 179 16.48 3.13 -0.38
C GLY A 179 15.85 2.38 -1.54
N GLY A 180 16.65 1.68 -2.35
CA GLY A 180 16.11 0.81 -3.39
C GLY A 180 15.25 -0.34 -2.85
N LEU A 181 15.58 -0.88 -1.66
CA LEU A 181 14.73 -1.84 -0.96
C LEU A 181 13.44 -1.21 -0.42
N ASN A 182 13.50 0.04 0.06
CA ASN A 182 12.34 0.79 0.53
C ASN A 182 11.34 0.98 -0.61
N GLU A 183 11.80 1.52 -1.74
CA GLU A 183 11.02 1.65 -2.98
C GLU A 183 10.45 0.31 -3.47
N SER A 184 11.29 -0.73 -3.50
CA SER A 184 10.84 -2.04 -3.96
C SER A 184 9.79 -2.65 -3.04
N PHE A 185 9.91 -2.49 -1.73
CA PHE A 185 8.90 -2.98 -0.80
C PHE A 185 7.57 -2.27 -1.01
N SER A 186 7.58 -0.96 -1.25
CA SER A 186 6.38 -0.19 -1.58
C SER A 186 5.75 -0.64 -2.90
N ASP A 187 6.54 -0.86 -3.97
CA ASP A 187 6.05 -1.44 -5.23
C ASP A 187 5.40 -2.81 -5.01
N ILE A 188 6.07 -3.71 -4.29
CA ILE A 188 5.55 -5.04 -3.95
C ILE A 188 4.23 -4.93 -3.18
N ALA A 189 4.15 -4.04 -2.21
CA ALA A 189 2.94 -3.83 -1.44
C ALA A 189 1.79 -3.25 -2.29
N GLY A 190 2.11 -2.43 -3.28
CA GLY A 190 1.18 -1.97 -4.30
C GLY A 190 0.54 -3.14 -5.06
N GLU A 191 1.34 -4.02 -5.64
CA GLU A 191 0.86 -5.22 -6.35
C GLU A 191 0.08 -6.17 -5.44
N VAL A 192 0.51 -6.32 -4.18
CA VAL A 192 -0.21 -7.13 -3.18
C VAL A 192 -1.58 -6.51 -2.87
N THR A 193 -1.68 -5.19 -2.85
CA THR A 193 -2.94 -4.46 -2.67
C THR A 193 -3.84 -4.62 -3.88
N GLU A 194 -3.31 -4.51 -5.11
CA GLU A 194 -4.08 -4.78 -6.35
C GLU A 194 -4.63 -6.22 -6.33
N ALA A 195 -3.79 -7.21 -6.03
CA ALA A 195 -4.20 -8.61 -5.96
C ALA A 195 -5.28 -8.86 -4.89
N TYR A 196 -5.21 -8.12 -3.77
CA TYR A 196 -6.19 -8.19 -2.70
C TYR A 196 -7.55 -7.67 -3.16
N ILE A 197 -7.60 -6.41 -3.63
CA ILE A 197 -8.87 -5.74 -3.94
C ILE A 197 -9.50 -6.25 -5.25
N ALA A 198 -8.70 -6.55 -6.26
CA ALA A 198 -9.22 -7.02 -7.55
C ALA A 198 -9.56 -8.52 -7.53
N ASN A 199 -9.28 -9.22 -6.42
CA ASN A 199 -9.47 -10.66 -6.25
C ASN A 199 -8.89 -11.51 -7.41
N ARG A 200 -7.75 -11.08 -7.96
CA ARG A 200 -7.07 -11.72 -9.09
C ARG A 200 -5.55 -11.62 -8.96
N ALA A 201 -4.83 -12.21 -9.90
CA ALA A 201 -3.38 -11.99 -9.99
C ALA A 201 -3.09 -10.51 -10.26
N PRO A 202 -2.06 -9.91 -9.63
CA PRO A 202 -1.60 -8.58 -10.01
C PRO A 202 -0.87 -8.63 -11.34
N ASP A 203 -0.73 -7.50 -12.00
CA ASP A 203 -0.11 -7.43 -13.32
C ASP A 203 1.42 -7.24 -13.28
N MET A 204 1.98 -6.86 -12.12
CA MET A 204 3.39 -6.55 -11.92
C MET A 204 3.86 -5.29 -12.67
N LEU A 205 2.94 -4.34 -12.91
CA LEU A 205 3.10 -3.10 -13.68
C LEU A 205 2.72 -1.87 -12.84
N VAL A 206 3.68 -1.38 -12.07
CA VAL A 206 3.49 -0.25 -11.17
C VAL A 206 2.99 1.00 -11.90
N GLY A 207 1.87 1.54 -11.43
CA GLY A 207 1.26 2.78 -11.91
C GLY A 207 0.58 2.65 -13.27
N ARG A 208 0.35 1.43 -13.79
CA ARG A 208 -0.29 1.23 -15.10
C ARG A 208 -1.60 1.99 -15.22
N ASP A 209 -2.45 1.93 -14.19
CA ASP A 209 -3.81 2.47 -14.27
C ASP A 209 -3.85 4.01 -14.28
N ILE A 210 -2.76 4.67 -13.85
CA ILE A 210 -2.64 6.14 -13.86
C ILE A 210 -1.64 6.66 -14.89
N PHE A 211 -0.85 5.81 -15.54
CA PHE A 211 0.04 6.20 -16.62
C PHE A 211 -0.74 6.44 -17.92
N ARG A 212 -0.68 7.66 -18.48
CA ARG A 212 -1.48 8.05 -19.65
C ARG A 212 -1.12 7.32 -20.93
N SER A 213 0.09 6.77 -21.05
CA SER A 213 0.40 5.88 -22.16
C SER A 213 -0.54 4.68 -22.16
N ALA A 214 -1.13 4.37 -23.32
CA ALA A 214 -2.15 3.32 -23.45
C ALA A 214 -1.66 1.94 -22.99
N THR A 215 -0.40 1.60 -23.30
CA THR A 215 0.19 0.28 -23.01
C THR A 215 1.30 0.31 -21.96
N GLY A 216 1.69 1.51 -21.51
CA GLY A 216 2.81 1.68 -20.57
C GLY A 216 2.40 1.65 -19.10
N ALA A 217 3.42 1.47 -18.27
CA ALA A 217 3.41 1.65 -16.82
C ALA A 217 4.65 2.44 -16.38
N LEU A 218 4.68 2.90 -15.13
CA LEU A 218 5.81 3.65 -14.58
C LEU A 218 7.03 2.74 -14.38
N ARG A 219 6.83 1.53 -13.86
CA ARG A 219 7.88 0.50 -13.67
C ARG A 219 7.34 -0.88 -14.02
N TYR A 220 8.24 -1.80 -14.39
CA TYR A 220 7.92 -3.15 -14.83
C TYR A 220 8.63 -4.16 -13.93
N MET A 221 7.95 -4.73 -12.94
CA MET A 221 8.66 -5.50 -11.90
C MET A 221 9.32 -6.77 -12.43
N CYS A 222 8.73 -7.41 -13.45
CA CYS A 222 9.29 -8.63 -14.04
C CYS A 222 10.41 -8.36 -15.07
N ASN A 223 10.49 -7.15 -15.62
CA ASN A 223 11.52 -6.69 -16.54
C ASN A 223 11.89 -5.22 -16.30
N PRO A 224 12.53 -4.87 -15.16
CA PRO A 224 12.76 -3.47 -14.78
C PRO A 224 13.39 -2.58 -15.86
N PRO A 225 14.40 -3.03 -16.65
CA PRO A 225 15.04 -2.20 -17.67
C PRO A 225 14.10 -1.75 -18.80
N GLN A 226 12.87 -2.28 -18.87
CA GLN A 226 11.86 -1.85 -19.84
C GLN A 226 11.43 -0.39 -19.67
N ASP A 227 11.58 0.21 -18.49
CA ASP A 227 11.37 1.65 -18.31
C ASP A 227 12.55 2.50 -18.83
N GLY A 228 13.63 1.86 -19.32
CA GLY A 228 14.82 2.48 -19.87
C GLY A 228 15.85 2.97 -18.84
N ARG A 229 15.61 2.79 -17.53
CA ARG A 229 16.47 3.33 -16.46
C ARG A 229 16.73 2.37 -15.29
N SER A 230 15.73 1.58 -14.92
CA SER A 230 15.82 0.62 -13.82
C SER A 230 16.77 -0.53 -14.13
N ILE A 231 17.41 -1.03 -13.08
CA ILE A 231 18.31 -2.18 -13.16
C ILE A 231 17.63 -3.42 -12.57
N ASP A 232 18.05 -4.60 -13.02
CA ASP A 232 17.42 -5.87 -12.64
C ASP A 232 18.38 -6.88 -11.99
N ASN A 233 19.61 -6.45 -11.74
CA ASN A 233 20.66 -7.26 -11.17
C ASN A 233 21.59 -6.41 -10.30
N LEU A 234 21.99 -6.95 -9.15
CA LEU A 234 22.92 -6.30 -8.23
C LEU A 234 24.26 -5.95 -8.89
N ALA A 235 24.70 -6.71 -9.89
CA ALA A 235 25.92 -6.42 -10.65
C ALA A 235 25.88 -5.07 -11.38
N ASN A 236 24.68 -4.55 -11.68
CA ASN A 236 24.48 -3.27 -12.34
C ASN A 236 24.31 -2.10 -11.35
N TYR A 237 24.35 -2.37 -10.04
CA TYR A 237 24.20 -1.36 -9.02
C TYR A 237 25.44 -0.46 -8.96
N ARG A 238 25.21 0.85 -8.84
CA ARG A 238 26.24 1.87 -8.63
C ARG A 238 25.82 2.84 -7.53
N THR A 239 26.77 3.26 -6.70
CA THR A 239 26.54 4.29 -5.69
C THR A 239 25.99 5.56 -6.34
N GLY A 240 24.96 6.15 -5.73
CA GLY A 240 24.27 7.32 -6.29
C GLY A 240 23.21 7.00 -7.35
N LEU A 241 22.98 5.73 -7.70
CA LEU A 241 21.80 5.36 -8.48
C LEU A 241 20.54 5.69 -7.69
N ASP A 242 19.59 6.36 -8.35
CA ASP A 242 18.30 6.71 -7.78
C ASP A 242 17.55 5.45 -7.29
N VAL A 243 16.89 5.59 -6.15
CA VAL A 243 16.21 4.50 -5.46
C VAL A 243 15.10 3.87 -6.30
N HIS A 244 14.39 4.67 -7.10
CA HIS A 244 13.31 4.20 -7.99
C HIS A 244 13.83 3.32 -9.13
N TYR A 245 15.13 3.42 -9.48
CA TYR A 245 15.77 2.58 -10.50
C TYR A 245 16.49 1.37 -9.91
N SER A 246 17.06 1.52 -8.72
CA SER A 246 17.70 0.41 -8.00
C SER A 246 16.69 -0.58 -7.40
N SER A 247 15.44 -0.16 -7.18
CA SER A 247 14.34 -1.00 -6.72
C SER A 247 14.05 -2.20 -7.63
N GLY A 248 14.35 -2.07 -8.93
CA GLY A 248 14.19 -3.12 -9.93
C GLY A 248 14.82 -4.46 -9.54
N ILE A 249 15.92 -4.46 -8.77
CA ILE A 249 16.57 -5.68 -8.27
C ILE A 249 15.62 -6.51 -7.42
N SER A 250 14.98 -5.89 -6.43
CA SER A 250 14.07 -6.60 -5.50
C SER A 250 12.67 -6.77 -6.13
N ASN A 251 12.23 -5.86 -7.00
CA ASN A 251 11.00 -6.02 -7.77
C ASN A 251 11.04 -7.29 -8.63
N LYS A 252 12.15 -7.51 -9.36
CA LYS A 252 12.33 -8.73 -10.16
C LYS A 252 12.47 -9.97 -9.29
N ALA A 253 13.10 -9.86 -8.12
CA ALA A 253 13.18 -10.97 -7.16
C ALA A 253 11.78 -11.38 -6.66
N PHE A 254 10.91 -10.41 -6.36
CA PHE A 254 9.53 -10.68 -5.97
C PHE A 254 8.72 -11.32 -7.09
N CYS A 255 8.73 -10.76 -8.31
CA CYS A 255 8.04 -11.35 -9.47
C CYS A 255 8.46 -12.82 -9.69
N ARG A 256 9.77 -13.10 -9.63
CA ARG A 256 10.29 -14.49 -9.73
C ARG A 256 9.84 -15.38 -8.58
N THR A 257 9.70 -14.83 -7.39
CA THR A 257 9.23 -15.58 -6.21
C THR A 257 7.75 -15.93 -6.35
N VAL A 258 6.93 -15.00 -6.82
CA VAL A 258 5.51 -15.26 -7.13
C VAL A 258 5.37 -16.35 -8.18
N ALA A 259 6.13 -16.28 -9.29
CA ALA A 259 6.12 -17.31 -10.32
C ALA A 259 6.52 -18.70 -9.76
N ARG A 260 7.51 -18.74 -8.85
CA ARG A 260 7.88 -20.00 -8.16
C ARG A 260 6.79 -20.52 -7.24
N PHE A 261 6.10 -19.67 -6.47
CA PHE A 261 4.94 -20.12 -5.68
C PHE A 261 3.73 -20.50 -6.53
N ALA A 262 3.72 -20.15 -7.81
CA ALA A 262 2.74 -20.58 -8.78
C ALA A 262 3.10 -21.90 -9.47
N THR A 263 4.30 -22.47 -9.30
CA THR A 263 4.62 -23.80 -9.85
C THR A 263 3.72 -24.84 -9.19
N GLY A 264 2.89 -25.53 -9.98
CA GLY A 264 1.74 -26.33 -9.53
C GLY A 264 0.38 -25.77 -9.98
N SER A 265 0.34 -24.50 -10.41
CA SER A 265 -0.71 -23.95 -11.28
C SER A 265 -0.44 -24.35 -12.73
N ALA A 266 -1.48 -24.66 -13.51
CA ALA A 266 -1.37 -25.24 -14.85
C ALA A 266 -0.53 -24.42 -15.86
N THR A 267 -0.25 -23.15 -15.57
CA THR A 267 0.44 -22.21 -16.49
C THR A 267 1.73 -21.60 -15.95
N GLY A 268 2.08 -21.78 -14.67
CA GLY A 268 3.23 -21.10 -14.04
C GLY A 268 3.13 -19.56 -13.97
N ALA A 269 1.99 -19.00 -14.35
CA ALA A 269 1.71 -17.56 -14.29
C ALA A 269 1.46 -17.11 -12.84
N PRO A 270 1.71 -15.82 -12.50
CA PRO A 270 1.34 -15.27 -11.20
C PRO A 270 -0.13 -15.56 -10.86
N THR A 271 -0.39 -15.92 -9.60
CA THR A 271 -1.74 -16.10 -9.07
C THR A 271 -1.89 -15.27 -7.80
N ARG A 272 -3.11 -14.87 -7.46
CA ARG A 272 -3.41 -14.20 -6.19
C ARG A 272 -2.84 -14.95 -4.98
N ALA A 273 -3.05 -16.27 -4.94
CA ALA A 273 -2.55 -17.13 -3.86
C ALA A 273 -1.01 -17.17 -3.81
N ALA A 274 -0.34 -17.20 -4.96
CA ALA A 274 1.12 -17.13 -5.01
C ALA A 274 1.64 -15.76 -4.54
N THR A 275 1.00 -14.67 -4.95
CA THR A 275 1.31 -13.30 -4.48
C THR A 275 1.14 -13.17 -2.98
N GLN A 276 0.02 -13.65 -2.42
CA GLN A 276 -0.22 -13.65 -0.97
C GLN A 276 0.87 -14.45 -0.22
N ARG A 277 1.22 -15.64 -0.70
CA ARG A 277 2.27 -16.47 -0.07
C ARG A 277 3.64 -15.83 -0.15
N ALA A 278 4.00 -15.27 -1.31
CA ALA A 278 5.28 -14.61 -1.52
C ALA A 278 5.42 -13.35 -0.65
N SER A 279 4.37 -12.53 -0.56
CA SER A 279 4.42 -11.25 0.16
C SER A 279 4.74 -11.43 1.64
N ARG A 280 4.32 -12.55 2.23
CA ARG A 280 4.59 -12.86 3.63
C ARG A 280 6.08 -12.77 3.98
N ALA A 281 6.96 -13.23 3.08
CA ALA A 281 8.40 -13.17 3.31
C ALA A 281 8.93 -11.74 3.39
N TRP A 282 8.47 -10.84 2.51
CA TRP A 282 8.87 -9.42 2.51
C TRP A 282 8.31 -8.67 3.72
N TYR A 283 7.04 -8.89 4.07
CA TYR A 283 6.43 -8.25 5.25
C TYR A 283 7.09 -8.69 6.56
N VAL A 284 7.40 -9.98 6.71
CA VAL A 284 8.11 -10.51 7.88
C VAL A 284 9.55 -9.98 7.92
N ALA A 285 10.26 -10.00 6.79
CA ALA A 285 11.63 -9.50 6.74
C ALA A 285 11.69 -8.00 7.08
N ASN A 286 10.81 -7.17 6.52
CA ASN A 286 10.71 -5.75 6.86
C ASN A 286 10.39 -5.53 8.34
N LYS A 287 9.46 -6.30 8.92
CA LYS A 287 9.07 -6.16 10.33
C LYS A 287 10.12 -6.63 11.34
N GLN A 288 10.81 -7.74 11.06
CA GLN A 288 11.52 -8.49 12.09
C GLN A 288 13.04 -8.58 11.87
N ILE A 289 13.52 -8.38 10.63
CA ILE A 289 14.90 -8.74 10.26
C ILE A 289 15.66 -7.55 9.68
N TRP A 290 15.04 -6.82 8.76
CA TRP A 290 15.65 -5.67 8.12
C TRP A 290 15.89 -4.55 9.14
N THR A 291 17.02 -3.88 8.97
CA THR A 291 17.44 -2.66 9.67
C THR A 291 17.52 -1.50 8.68
N ALA A 292 17.70 -0.28 9.20
CA ALA A 292 17.76 0.93 8.41
C ALA A 292 18.82 0.90 7.29
N SER A 293 19.91 0.15 7.46
CA SER A 293 21.03 0.07 6.51
C SER A 293 21.09 -1.26 5.75
N THR A 294 19.99 -2.02 5.68
CA THR A 294 19.96 -3.32 5.01
C THR A 294 20.35 -3.20 3.54
N THR A 295 21.24 -4.10 3.10
CA THR A 295 21.68 -4.22 1.69
C THR A 295 20.83 -5.24 0.94
N PHE A 296 20.84 -5.23 -0.40
CA PHE A 296 20.10 -6.18 -1.22
C PHE A 296 20.45 -7.65 -0.88
N THR A 297 21.73 -7.94 -0.62
CA THR A 297 22.18 -9.29 -0.26
C THR A 297 21.66 -9.72 1.11
N GLN A 298 21.67 -8.82 2.10
CA GLN A 298 21.09 -9.10 3.42
C GLN A 298 19.58 -9.30 3.33
N ALA A 299 18.88 -8.48 2.53
CA ALA A 299 17.45 -8.61 2.32
C ALA A 299 17.07 -9.95 1.70
N ALA A 300 17.80 -10.40 0.66
CA ALA A 300 17.57 -11.69 0.04
C ALA A 300 17.72 -12.87 1.03
N ARG A 301 18.72 -12.81 1.93
CA ARG A 301 18.90 -13.82 2.99
C ARG A 301 17.77 -13.78 4.02
N ALA A 302 17.29 -12.58 4.37
CA ALA A 302 16.17 -12.41 5.30
C ALA A 302 14.88 -13.05 4.76
N CYS A 303 14.56 -12.85 3.48
CA CYS A 303 13.36 -13.41 2.86
C CYS A 303 13.37 -14.93 2.69
N THR A 304 14.52 -15.61 2.88
CA THR A 304 14.63 -17.08 2.87
C THR A 304 14.79 -17.69 4.25
N THR A 305 14.91 -16.86 5.30
CA THR A 305 15.07 -17.33 6.67
C THR A 305 13.69 -17.57 7.29
N PRO A 306 13.37 -18.79 7.77
CA PRO A 306 12.11 -19.02 8.47
C PRO A 306 12.07 -18.13 9.73
N PRO A 307 10.91 -17.53 10.06
CA PRO A 307 10.80 -16.71 11.27
C PRO A 307 11.22 -17.54 12.48
N SER A 308 12.20 -17.06 13.24
CA SER A 308 12.64 -17.71 14.47
C SER A 308 11.43 -17.84 15.39
N ARG A 309 11.08 -19.06 15.82
CA ARG A 309 10.08 -19.25 16.87
C ARG A 309 10.53 -18.43 18.09
N SER A 310 9.66 -17.51 18.52
CA SER A 310 9.76 -16.65 19.72
C SER A 310 10.81 -15.54 19.74
N VAL A 311 10.33 -14.30 19.61
CA VAL A 311 10.72 -13.22 20.52
C VAL A 311 9.42 -12.58 20.99
N SER A 312 9.11 -12.76 22.27
CA SER A 312 8.01 -12.09 22.97
C SER A 312 8.07 -10.58 22.73
N PRO A 313 6.92 -9.86 22.66
CA PRO A 313 6.95 -8.41 22.52
C PRO A 313 7.80 -7.80 23.63
N ARG A 314 8.81 -7.03 23.25
CA ARG A 314 9.62 -6.26 24.20
C ARG A 314 8.68 -5.38 25.02
N PRO A 315 8.81 -5.33 26.37
CA PRO A 315 7.95 -4.48 27.19
C PRO A 315 8.08 -3.04 26.75
N SER A 316 6.95 -2.37 26.62
CA SER A 316 6.85 -0.95 26.32
C SER A 316 7.69 -0.10 27.25
N TRP A 317 8.30 0.93 26.66
CA TRP A 317 9.02 1.99 27.34
C TRP A 317 8.17 2.57 28.48
N ARG A 318 8.63 2.41 29.74
CA ARG A 318 8.09 3.14 30.90
C ARG A 318 8.86 4.46 31.03
N PRO A 319 8.20 5.63 31.09
CA PRO A 319 8.87 6.86 31.43
C PRO A 319 9.39 6.78 32.87
N SER A 320 10.63 7.20 33.09
CA SER A 320 11.23 7.29 34.41
C SER A 320 10.43 8.25 35.28
N ARG A 321 9.80 7.74 36.35
CA ARG A 321 9.30 8.59 37.43
C ARG A 321 10.50 9.20 38.14
N ARG A 322 10.67 10.52 37.97
CA ARG A 322 11.52 11.34 38.85
C ARG A 322 11.11 11.09 40.30
N ARG A 323 12.00 10.53 41.11
CA ARG A 323 11.89 10.59 42.57
C ARG A 323 12.25 12.01 43.00
N GLY A 324 11.29 12.73 43.55
CA GLY A 324 11.56 13.96 44.29
C GLY A 324 12.45 13.65 45.48
N ARG A 325 13.57 14.36 45.59
CA ARG A 325 14.32 14.49 46.84
C ARG A 325 13.58 15.49 47.72
N THR A 326 13.06 15.04 48.85
CA THR A 326 12.82 15.89 50.00
C THR A 326 14.12 16.02 50.77
N SER A 327 14.48 17.26 51.07
CA SER A 327 15.60 17.72 51.88
C SER A 327 15.51 17.24 53.34
N ALA A 328 16.69 16.96 53.91
CA ALA A 328 17.06 17.34 55.27
C ALA A 328 18.30 18.24 55.14
#